data_AF-A0A8I2YT54-F1
#
_entry.id   AF-A0A8I2YT54-F1
#
_cell.length_a   1.000
_cell.length_b   1.000
_cell.length_c   1.000
_cell.angle_alpha   90.00
_cell.angle_beta   90.00
_cell.angle_gamma   90.00
#
_symmetry.space_group_name_H-M   'P 1'
#
loop_
_entity.id
_entity.type
_entity.pdbx_description
1 polymer ?
#
loop_
_entity_poly.entity_id
_entity_poly.type
_entity_poly.pdbx_seq_one_letter_code
_entity_poly.pdbx_strand_id
1 'polypeptide(L)'
;MPVLCKFDTQTIHPSANPQTDTRTTVCFPRQLVARPRLSHGIRALDVDKNANIRIRSTLPYFTNTWVDCHVETWCDTTLYWGIDDIFVLTPADLDFLTGEHMRESHNPSTVRINFERPFVTPPKVVVFLNLIDLDNNYSWRLSVSASNIDRSGFTLHIETWGDTILYYARACWIAYPEDREHIFSTSVNTMDLNPGSVTKPQPKHSRDITFDTVGFWKNPSVFVALNFLDVDCKANLRINSYVDGVTKTGLACHIDSWDDTVLYAAGVSIIAFI
;
A
#
# COMPACT_ATOMS: atom_id res chain seq x y z
N MET A 1 7.06 10.21 -16.93
CA MET A 1 7.70 10.12 -15.61
C MET A 1 6.62 10.26 -14.56
N PRO A 2 6.38 9.21 -13.76
CA PRO A 2 5.36 9.21 -12.73
C PRO A 2 5.58 10.34 -11.71
N VAL A 3 4.54 10.66 -10.96
CA VAL A 3 4.57 11.66 -9.90
C VAL A 3 4.02 11.04 -8.62
N LEU A 4 4.65 11.34 -7.49
CA LEU A 4 4.15 10.92 -6.18
C LEU A 4 3.30 12.03 -5.58
N CYS A 5 2.11 11.67 -5.11
CA CYS A 5 1.26 12.50 -4.26
C CYS A 5 0.98 11.73 -2.96
N LYS A 6 0.57 12.45 -1.92
CA LYS A 6 0.19 11.83 -0.64
C LYS A 6 -1.04 12.52 -0.08
N PHE A 7 -1.84 11.76 0.65
CA PHE A 7 -2.91 12.29 1.47
C PHE A 7 -2.75 11.80 2.91
N ASP A 8 -2.59 12.75 3.84
CA ASP A 8 -2.56 12.51 5.27
C ASP A 8 -3.82 13.12 5.90
N THR A 9 -4.66 12.27 6.46
CA THR A 9 -5.94 12.66 7.09
C THR A 9 -5.78 13.70 8.19
N GLN A 10 -4.65 13.73 8.89
CA GLN A 10 -4.38 14.72 9.94
C GLN A 10 -4.16 16.14 9.41
N THR A 11 -3.97 16.31 8.09
CA THR A 11 -3.94 17.63 7.46
C THR A 11 -5.32 18.29 7.39
N ILE A 12 -6.39 17.52 7.62
CA ILE A 12 -7.80 17.98 7.55
C ILE A 12 -8.39 18.19 8.94
N HIS A 13 -8.19 17.23 9.85
CA HIS A 13 -8.65 17.33 11.23
C HIS A 13 -7.72 16.55 12.17
N PRO A 14 -7.61 16.95 13.45
CA PRO A 14 -6.83 16.20 14.42
C PRO A 14 -7.48 14.83 14.72
N SER A 15 -6.68 13.90 15.25
CA SER A 15 -7.15 12.57 15.69
C SER A 15 -8.22 12.64 16.78
N ALA A 16 -8.26 13.71 17.57
CA ALA A 16 -9.29 13.94 18.60
C ALA A 16 -10.69 14.23 18.02
N ASN A 17 -10.83 14.41 16.71
CA ASN A 17 -12.10 14.66 16.03
C ASN A 17 -12.23 13.75 14.80
N PRO A 18 -12.35 12.43 14.98
CA PRO A 18 -12.38 11.47 13.86
C PRO A 18 -13.63 11.67 12.99
N GLN A 19 -13.49 11.39 11.69
CA GLN A 19 -14.55 11.47 10.70
C GLN A 19 -14.65 10.15 9.95
N THR A 20 -15.85 9.80 9.49
CA THR A 20 -16.07 8.57 8.69
C THR A 20 -15.61 8.72 7.25
N ASP A 21 -15.59 9.93 6.69
CA ASP A 21 -15.05 10.24 5.37
C ASP A 21 -14.14 11.45 5.50
N THR A 22 -12.83 11.21 5.61
CA THR A 22 -11.83 12.28 5.55
C THR A 22 -11.39 12.44 4.11
N ARG A 23 -11.61 13.61 3.53
CA ARG A 23 -11.33 13.87 2.12
C ARG A 23 -10.64 15.20 1.87
N THR A 24 -9.87 15.25 0.78
CA THR A 24 -9.23 16.48 0.30
C THR A 24 -8.95 16.44 -1.19
N THR A 25 -8.65 17.58 -1.78
CA THR A 25 -8.13 17.68 -3.15
C THR A 25 -6.62 17.85 -3.09
N VAL A 26 -5.87 16.96 -3.74
CA VAL A 26 -4.42 17.03 -3.87
C VAL A 26 -4.06 17.51 -5.27
N CYS A 27 -3.39 18.66 -5.35
CA CYS A 27 -2.84 19.17 -6.60
C CYS A 27 -1.61 18.37 -7.01
N PHE A 28 -1.51 18.03 -8.30
CA PHE A 28 -0.29 17.45 -8.83
C PHE A 28 0.84 18.50 -8.81
N PRO A 29 2.09 18.10 -8.46
CA PRO A 29 3.27 18.97 -8.48
C PRO A 29 3.52 19.75 -9.79
N ARG A 30 2.92 19.29 -10.90
CA ARG A 30 2.92 19.95 -12.19
C ARG A 30 1.63 19.65 -12.94
N GLN A 31 1.22 20.55 -13.81
CA GLN A 31 0.13 20.29 -14.75
C GLN A 31 0.53 19.19 -15.73
N LEU A 32 -0.32 18.19 -15.87
CA LEU A 32 -0.16 17.10 -16.83
C LEU A 32 -0.82 17.47 -18.16
N VAL A 33 -0.25 16.96 -19.24
CA VAL A 33 -0.72 17.26 -20.61
C VAL A 33 -2.07 16.61 -20.94
N ALA A 34 -2.45 15.56 -20.21
CA ALA A 34 -3.74 14.90 -20.29
C ALA A 34 -4.05 14.19 -18.96
N ARG A 35 -5.23 13.57 -18.86
CA ARG A 35 -5.67 12.83 -17.67
C ARG A 35 -4.71 11.66 -17.37
N PRO A 36 -4.15 11.54 -16.15
CA PRO A 36 -3.24 10.47 -15.78
C PRO A 36 -3.98 9.14 -15.55
N ARG A 37 -3.20 8.07 -15.38
CA ARG A 37 -3.65 6.85 -14.69
C ARG A 37 -3.17 6.92 -13.25
N LEU A 38 -3.97 6.45 -12.30
CA LEU A 38 -3.65 6.53 -10.88
C LEU A 38 -3.66 5.12 -10.29
N SER A 39 -2.76 4.86 -9.35
CA SER A 39 -2.81 3.74 -8.42
C SER A 39 -2.44 4.27 -7.03
N HIS A 40 -2.97 3.68 -5.97
CA HIS A 40 -2.74 4.17 -4.61
C HIS A 40 -2.81 3.06 -3.59
N GLY A 41 -2.20 3.29 -2.43
CA GLY A 41 -2.23 2.34 -1.34
C GLY A 41 -2.02 3.01 0.02
N ILE A 42 -2.61 2.38 1.02
CA ILE A 42 -2.55 2.82 2.40
C ILE A 42 -1.19 2.44 2.98
N ARG A 43 -0.50 3.38 3.62
CA ARG A 43 0.79 3.13 4.31
C ARG A 43 0.77 3.36 5.81
N ALA A 44 -0.23 4.06 6.34
CA ALA A 44 -0.38 4.29 7.77
C ALA A 44 -1.84 4.21 8.18
N LEU A 45 -2.10 3.70 9.39
CA LEU A 45 -3.42 3.50 9.99
C LEU A 45 -3.34 3.66 11.52
N ASP A 46 -4.36 4.30 12.09
CA ASP A 46 -4.74 4.25 13.51
C ASP A 46 -6.27 4.07 13.56
N VAL A 47 -6.72 2.83 13.77
CA VAL A 47 -8.14 2.45 13.72
C VAL A 47 -8.56 1.85 15.07
N ASP A 48 -9.67 2.34 15.60
CA ASP A 48 -10.24 1.84 16.86
C ASP A 48 -10.60 0.34 16.78
N LYS A 49 -10.30 -0.40 17.85
CA LYS A 49 -10.52 -1.85 17.91
C LYS A 49 -11.97 -2.27 18.22
N ASN A 50 -12.82 -1.37 18.71
CA ASN A 50 -14.12 -1.75 19.28
C ASN A 50 -15.17 -2.04 18.20
N ALA A 51 -14.82 -1.86 16.93
CA ALA A 51 -15.55 -2.28 15.75
C ALA A 51 -14.60 -2.98 14.77
N ASN A 52 -15.14 -3.65 13.74
CA ASN A 52 -14.33 -4.24 12.67
C ASN A 52 -13.38 -3.20 12.06
N ILE A 53 -12.25 -3.66 11.54
CA ILE A 53 -11.33 -2.81 10.79
C ILE A 53 -11.88 -2.64 9.39
N ARG A 54 -12.64 -1.59 9.17
CA ARG A 54 -13.31 -1.23 7.92
C ARG A 54 -12.76 0.08 7.39
N ILE A 55 -11.82 0.01 6.46
CA ILE A 55 -11.24 1.18 5.85
C ILE A 55 -11.03 0.99 4.36
N ARG A 56 -11.19 2.07 3.60
CA ARG A 56 -10.81 2.11 2.19
C ARG A 56 -10.25 3.48 1.82
N SER A 57 -9.26 3.49 0.94
CA SER A 57 -8.87 4.67 0.18
C SER A 57 -9.60 4.67 -1.17
N THR A 58 -10.07 5.83 -1.63
CA THR A 58 -10.63 5.99 -2.98
C THR A 58 -10.18 7.30 -3.62
N LEU A 59 -10.08 7.28 -4.96
CA LEU A 59 -9.75 8.45 -5.78
C LEU A 59 -10.92 8.71 -6.78
N PRO A 60 -12.08 9.19 -6.30
CA PRO A 60 -13.31 9.18 -7.09
C PRO A 60 -13.27 10.14 -8.29
N TYR A 61 -12.59 11.28 -8.15
CA TYR A 61 -12.53 12.32 -9.18
C TYR A 61 -11.12 12.86 -9.34
N PHE A 62 -10.69 13.05 -10.58
CA PHE A 62 -9.39 13.64 -10.87
C PHE A 62 -9.35 14.22 -12.28
N THR A 63 -8.51 15.23 -12.44
CA THR A 63 -8.23 15.92 -13.70
C THR A 63 -6.78 15.66 -14.11
N ASN A 64 -6.24 16.49 -15.00
CA ASN A 64 -4.81 16.54 -15.31
C ASN A 64 -4.02 17.46 -14.36
N THR A 65 -4.67 18.04 -13.34
CA THR A 65 -4.05 18.97 -12.38
C THR A 65 -4.21 18.57 -10.92
N TRP A 66 -5.20 17.74 -10.60
CA TRP A 66 -5.51 17.38 -9.21
C TRP A 66 -6.27 16.05 -9.14
N VAL A 67 -6.35 15.49 -7.93
CA VAL A 67 -7.14 14.31 -7.56
C VAL A 67 -7.84 14.53 -6.21
N ASP A 68 -9.12 14.17 -6.13
CA ASP A 68 -9.84 14.03 -4.86
C ASP A 68 -9.44 12.71 -4.21
N CYS A 69 -9.04 12.79 -2.96
CA CYS A 69 -8.57 11.67 -2.17
C CYS A 69 -9.48 11.50 -0.97
N HIS A 70 -9.93 10.27 -0.74
CA HIS A 70 -10.80 9.92 0.36
C HIS A 70 -10.15 8.77 1.14
N VAL A 71 -10.16 8.86 2.47
CA VAL A 71 -9.92 7.74 3.37
C VAL A 71 -11.17 7.59 4.21
N GLU A 72 -11.88 6.50 3.99
CA GLU A 72 -13.23 6.29 4.48
C GLU A 72 -13.31 5.08 5.40
N THR A 73 -14.07 5.22 6.48
CA THR A 73 -14.60 4.12 7.29
C THR A 73 -16.12 4.05 7.17
N TRP A 74 -16.69 2.91 7.52
CA TRP A 74 -18.14 2.73 7.53
C TRP A 74 -18.61 1.96 8.76
N CYS A 75 -19.93 1.95 8.95
CA CYS A 75 -20.58 1.44 10.16
C CYS A 75 -20.09 2.18 11.42
N ASP A 76 -19.55 1.43 12.38
CA ASP A 76 -19.11 1.84 13.71
C ASP A 76 -17.58 2.01 13.81
N THR A 77 -16.86 1.85 12.70
CA THR A 77 -15.40 1.94 12.66
C THR A 77 -14.94 3.40 12.77
N THR A 78 -14.06 3.65 13.74
CA THR A 78 -13.45 4.97 13.97
C THR A 78 -12.00 4.99 13.47
N LEU A 79 -11.68 5.95 12.59
CA LEU A 79 -10.32 6.22 12.11
C LEU A 79 -9.75 7.46 12.79
N TYR A 80 -8.66 7.30 13.51
CA TYR A 80 -7.91 8.40 14.14
C TYR A 80 -6.86 8.99 13.22
N TRP A 81 -6.28 8.17 12.34
CA TRP A 81 -5.26 8.59 11.39
C TRP A 81 -5.09 7.58 10.25
N GLY A 82 -4.84 8.09 9.06
CA GLY A 82 -4.48 7.31 7.89
C GLY A 82 -3.66 8.12 6.91
N ILE A 83 -2.76 7.45 6.20
CA ILE A 83 -2.00 8.01 5.07
C ILE A 83 -2.12 7.09 3.85
N ASP A 84 -2.46 7.71 2.72
CA ASP A 84 -2.49 7.10 1.39
C ASP A 84 -1.41 7.73 0.50
N ASP A 85 -0.59 6.89 -0.13
CA ASP A 85 0.35 7.31 -1.17
C ASP A 85 -0.29 7.09 -2.54
N ILE A 86 -0.11 8.05 -3.46
CA ILE A 86 -0.75 8.06 -4.77
C ILE A 86 0.33 8.08 -5.85
N PHE A 87 0.38 7.01 -6.63
CA PHE A 87 1.25 6.84 -7.77
C PHE A 87 0.55 7.36 -9.04
N VAL A 88 0.95 8.56 -9.48
CA VAL A 88 0.39 9.24 -10.64
C VAL A 88 1.19 8.87 -11.90
N LEU A 89 0.66 8.02 -12.75
CA LEU A 89 1.23 7.70 -14.06
C LEU A 89 0.88 8.79 -15.06
N THR A 90 1.91 9.43 -15.62
CA THR A 90 1.66 10.44 -16.65
C THR A 90 1.14 9.80 -17.93
N PRO A 91 0.38 10.52 -18.76
CA PRO A 91 -0.20 9.96 -19.99
C PRO A 91 0.81 9.30 -20.93
N ALA A 92 2.08 9.72 -20.87
CA ALA A 92 3.17 9.17 -21.68
C ALA A 92 3.81 7.90 -21.10
N ASP A 93 3.53 7.54 -19.85
CA ASP A 93 4.07 6.35 -19.19
C ASP A 93 3.27 5.10 -19.61
N LEU A 94 3.26 4.81 -20.92
CA LEU A 94 2.46 3.75 -21.54
C LEU A 94 2.99 2.34 -21.27
N ASP A 95 4.18 2.21 -20.72
CA ASP A 95 4.78 0.92 -20.41
C ASP A 95 4.30 0.36 -19.06
N PHE A 96 3.67 1.18 -18.23
CA PHE A 96 3.00 0.70 -17.02
C PHE A 96 1.61 0.16 -17.31
N LEU A 97 1.23 -0.87 -16.57
CA LEU A 97 -0.14 -1.33 -16.39
C LEU A 97 -0.51 -1.24 -14.93
N THR A 98 -1.77 -0.92 -14.64
CA THR A 98 -2.29 -0.85 -13.28
C THR A 98 -3.70 -1.40 -13.24
N GLY A 99 -4.13 -1.80 -12.06
CA GLY A 99 -5.50 -2.18 -11.81
C GLY A 99 -5.73 -2.48 -10.34
N GLU A 100 -6.95 -2.90 -10.03
CA GLU A 100 -7.34 -3.33 -8.70
C GLU A 100 -8.22 -4.58 -8.77
N HIS A 101 -8.23 -5.35 -7.70
CA HIS A 101 -9.13 -6.48 -7.54
C HIS A 101 -9.60 -6.57 -6.09
N MET A 102 -10.91 -6.71 -5.91
CA MET A 102 -11.54 -6.90 -4.61
C MET A 102 -11.88 -8.36 -4.41
N ARG A 103 -11.52 -8.89 -3.24
CA ARG A 103 -11.93 -10.21 -2.75
C ARG A 103 -12.99 -10.03 -1.67
N GLU A 104 -14.11 -10.71 -1.84
CA GLU A 104 -15.10 -10.94 -0.78
C GLU A 104 -14.78 -12.25 -0.05
N SER A 105 -15.30 -12.42 1.17
CA SER A 105 -15.04 -13.57 2.05
C SER A 105 -15.19 -14.95 1.38
N HIS A 106 -16.24 -15.12 0.57
CA HIS A 106 -16.60 -16.38 -0.10
C HIS A 106 -15.81 -16.63 -1.39
N ASN A 107 -15.12 -15.62 -1.92
CA ASN A 107 -14.31 -15.76 -3.13
C ASN A 107 -12.98 -16.46 -2.82
N PRO A 108 -12.43 -17.21 -3.79
CA PRO A 108 -11.10 -17.80 -3.67
C PRO A 108 -10.04 -16.77 -3.27
N SER A 109 -9.05 -17.21 -2.48
CA SER A 109 -7.93 -16.35 -2.07
C SER A 109 -6.98 -15.98 -3.21
N THR A 110 -7.15 -16.58 -4.38
CA THR A 110 -6.31 -16.34 -5.56
C THR A 110 -7.14 -16.06 -6.80
N VAL A 111 -6.65 -15.17 -7.65
CA VAL A 111 -7.27 -14.85 -8.93
C VAL A 111 -6.19 -14.61 -9.99
N ARG A 112 -6.46 -15.04 -11.22
CA ARG A 112 -5.61 -14.68 -12.36
C ARG A 112 -5.98 -13.28 -12.85
N ILE A 113 -5.01 -12.38 -12.84
CA ILE A 113 -5.12 -11.05 -13.45
C ILE A 113 -4.47 -11.12 -14.84
N ASN A 114 -5.25 -10.84 -15.88
CA ASN A 114 -4.74 -10.73 -17.24
C ASN A 114 -4.45 -9.26 -17.55
N PHE A 115 -3.29 -9.01 -18.13
CA PHE A 115 -2.92 -7.69 -18.61
C PHE A 115 -3.76 -7.29 -19.83
N GLU A 116 -4.13 -6.01 -19.93
CA GLU A 116 -4.83 -5.47 -21.11
C GLU A 116 -4.00 -5.57 -22.40
N ARG A 117 -2.67 -5.69 -22.25
CA ARG A 117 -1.72 -5.99 -23.33
C ARG A 117 -0.56 -6.80 -22.76
N PRO A 118 0.02 -7.75 -23.53
CA PRO A 118 1.18 -8.48 -23.06
C PRO A 118 2.44 -7.62 -23.04
N PHE A 119 3.36 -7.93 -22.13
CA PHE A 119 4.74 -7.43 -22.11
C PHE A 119 5.65 -8.27 -23.02
N VAL A 120 6.83 -7.73 -23.35
CA VAL A 120 7.83 -8.44 -24.17
C VAL A 120 8.46 -9.61 -23.40
N THR A 121 8.77 -9.39 -22.12
CA THR A 121 9.22 -10.36 -21.11
C THR A 121 8.31 -10.25 -19.87
N PRO A 122 8.29 -11.25 -18.97
CA PRO A 122 7.54 -11.12 -17.71
C PRO A 122 7.90 -9.81 -16.99
N PRO A 123 6.92 -8.95 -16.64
CA PRO A 123 7.18 -7.67 -16.00
C PRO A 123 7.54 -7.82 -14.53
N LYS A 124 8.00 -6.73 -13.90
CA LYS A 124 7.90 -6.60 -12.43
C LYS A 124 6.45 -6.27 -12.07
N VAL A 125 5.92 -6.93 -11.04
CA VAL A 125 4.57 -6.70 -10.51
C VAL A 125 4.67 -6.36 -9.03
N VAL A 126 4.04 -5.26 -8.64
CA VAL A 126 3.98 -4.75 -7.26
C VAL A 126 2.51 -4.70 -6.84
N VAL A 127 2.19 -5.23 -5.66
CA VAL A 127 0.81 -5.33 -5.14
C VAL A 127 0.70 -4.77 -3.73
N PHE A 128 -0.40 -4.08 -3.43
CA PHE A 128 -0.58 -3.39 -2.15
C PHE A 128 -2.06 -3.16 -1.85
N LEU A 129 -2.38 -2.88 -0.58
CA LEU A 129 -3.73 -2.74 -0.06
C LEU A 129 -4.26 -1.31 -0.18
N ASN A 130 -5.54 -1.20 -0.54
CA ASN A 130 -6.31 0.05 -0.43
C ASN A 130 -7.73 -0.14 0.14
N LEU A 131 -8.10 -1.36 0.57
CA LEU A 131 -9.31 -1.65 1.33
C LEU A 131 -9.07 -2.84 2.26
N ILE A 132 -9.51 -2.71 3.50
CA ILE A 132 -9.48 -3.74 4.53
C ILE A 132 -10.84 -3.75 5.24
N ASP A 133 -11.49 -4.91 5.32
CA ASP A 133 -12.67 -5.19 6.14
C ASP A 133 -12.47 -6.53 6.88
N LEU A 134 -12.03 -6.43 8.14
CA LEU A 134 -11.71 -7.57 9.00
C LEU A 134 -12.52 -7.51 10.30
N ASP A 135 -12.98 -8.67 10.78
CA ASP A 135 -13.65 -8.79 12.08
C ASP A 135 -12.76 -8.35 13.25
N ASN A 136 -13.34 -7.81 14.31
CA ASN A 136 -12.59 -7.33 15.47
C ASN A 136 -12.44 -8.32 16.62
N ASN A 137 -13.04 -9.51 16.55
CA ASN A 137 -12.91 -10.51 17.62
C ASN A 137 -11.62 -11.35 17.51
N TYR A 138 -10.95 -11.28 16.36
CA TYR A 138 -9.76 -12.07 16.03
C TYR A 138 -8.65 -11.17 15.51
N SER A 139 -7.39 -11.59 15.65
CA SER A 139 -6.25 -10.82 15.17
C SER A 139 -6.36 -10.54 13.66
N TRP A 140 -5.89 -9.37 13.23
CA TRP A 140 -6.00 -8.89 11.87
C TRP A 140 -4.84 -9.39 11.03
N ARG A 141 -5.09 -10.46 10.26
CA ARG A 141 -4.09 -11.12 9.44
C ARG A 141 -4.48 -11.12 7.97
N LEU A 142 -3.77 -10.34 7.16
CA LEU A 142 -4.07 -10.15 5.74
C LEU A 142 -2.77 -9.96 4.96
N SER A 143 -2.62 -10.67 3.86
CA SER A 143 -1.51 -10.51 2.93
C SER A 143 -2.00 -10.35 1.50
N VAL A 144 -1.25 -9.58 0.70
CA VAL A 144 -1.40 -9.54 -0.74
C VAL A 144 -0.05 -9.79 -1.40
N SER A 145 -0.03 -10.68 -2.40
CA SER A 145 1.20 -11.02 -3.13
C SER A 145 0.91 -11.36 -4.59
N ALA A 146 1.94 -11.34 -5.43
CA ALA A 146 1.86 -11.74 -6.83
C ALA A 146 2.75 -12.95 -7.08
N SER A 147 2.23 -13.94 -7.81
CA SER A 147 3.00 -15.10 -8.27
C SER A 147 2.66 -15.47 -9.71
N ASN A 148 3.35 -16.46 -10.29
CA ASN A 148 3.12 -16.94 -11.65
C ASN A 148 3.05 -15.79 -12.67
N ILE A 149 4.00 -14.86 -12.56
CA ILE A 149 4.09 -13.70 -13.43
C ILE A 149 4.63 -14.17 -14.78
N ASP A 150 3.86 -13.91 -15.82
CA ASP A 150 4.27 -14.11 -17.20
C ASP A 150 3.96 -12.84 -18.02
N ARG A 151 4.21 -12.92 -19.33
CA ARG A 151 4.02 -11.78 -20.23
C ARG A 151 2.58 -11.27 -20.29
N SER A 152 1.61 -12.13 -20.00
CA SER A 152 0.18 -11.87 -20.19
C SER A 152 -0.55 -11.62 -18.88
N GLY A 153 0.07 -11.83 -17.72
CA GLY A 153 -0.56 -11.59 -16.43
C GLY A 153 0.21 -12.14 -15.24
N PHE A 154 -0.49 -12.19 -14.10
CA PHE A 154 0.01 -12.77 -12.85
C PHE A 154 -1.14 -13.35 -12.03
N THR A 155 -0.81 -14.22 -11.07
CA THR A 155 -1.76 -14.66 -10.03
C THR A 155 -1.67 -13.71 -8.85
N LEU A 156 -2.76 -13.04 -8.54
CA LEU A 156 -2.91 -12.22 -7.34
C LEU A 156 -3.39 -13.10 -6.19
N HIS A 157 -2.74 -12.98 -5.04
CA HIS A 157 -3.13 -13.61 -3.78
C HIS A 157 -3.65 -12.53 -2.85
N ILE A 158 -4.79 -12.76 -2.22
CA ILE A 158 -5.37 -11.98 -1.13
C ILE A 158 -5.74 -12.97 -0.03
N GLU A 159 -4.85 -13.16 0.94
CA GLU A 159 -4.91 -14.30 1.87
C GLU A 159 -5.08 -13.85 3.31
N THR A 160 -5.80 -14.66 4.08
CA THR A 160 -5.89 -14.56 5.54
C THR A 160 -5.54 -15.91 6.13
N TRP A 161 -5.10 -15.93 7.39
CA TRP A 161 -4.77 -17.17 8.11
C TRP A 161 -5.20 -17.12 9.57
N GLY A 162 -5.11 -18.27 10.23
CA GLY A 162 -5.57 -18.45 11.61
C GLY A 162 -7.10 -18.40 11.70
N ASP A 163 -7.57 -17.67 12.70
CA ASP A 163 -8.99 -17.43 13.00
C ASP A 163 -9.52 -16.12 12.39
N THR A 164 -8.71 -15.44 11.58
CA THR A 164 -9.07 -14.15 10.95
C THR A 164 -10.30 -14.30 10.06
N ILE A 165 -11.32 -13.47 10.29
CA ILE A 165 -12.49 -13.37 9.43
C ILE A 165 -12.34 -12.15 8.52
N LEU A 166 -12.24 -12.41 7.22
CA LEU A 166 -12.25 -11.41 6.15
C LEU A 166 -13.68 -11.21 5.64
N TYR A 167 -14.13 -9.97 5.52
CA TYR A 167 -15.35 -9.62 4.78
C TYR A 167 -15.00 -9.14 3.37
N TYR A 168 -14.09 -8.15 3.27
CA TYR A 168 -13.60 -7.58 2.03
C TYR A 168 -12.13 -7.18 2.14
N ALA A 169 -11.38 -7.37 1.06
CA ALA A 169 -10.08 -6.74 0.88
C ALA A 169 -9.91 -6.35 -0.59
N ARG A 170 -9.20 -5.26 -0.85
CA ARG A 170 -8.86 -4.86 -2.22
C ARG A 170 -7.36 -4.63 -2.34
N ALA A 171 -6.79 -5.25 -3.37
CA ALA A 171 -5.41 -5.05 -3.75
C ALA A 171 -5.36 -4.22 -5.03
N CYS A 172 -4.54 -3.17 -5.00
CA CYS A 172 -4.05 -2.47 -6.17
C CYS A 172 -2.78 -3.15 -6.69
N TRP A 173 -2.50 -3.00 -7.97
CA TRP A 173 -1.28 -3.49 -8.58
C TRP A 173 -0.72 -2.54 -9.62
N ILE A 174 0.61 -2.59 -9.77
CA ILE A 174 1.38 -1.89 -10.80
C ILE A 174 2.30 -2.92 -11.45
N ALA A 175 2.29 -2.99 -12.78
CA ALA A 175 3.21 -3.80 -13.57
C ALA A 175 3.99 -2.92 -14.55
N TYR A 176 5.29 -3.18 -14.70
CA TYR A 176 6.17 -2.44 -15.60
C TYR A 176 7.30 -3.35 -16.14
N PRO A 177 7.94 -2.99 -17.28
CA PRO A 177 8.99 -3.82 -17.87
C PRO A 177 10.12 -4.09 -16.88
N GLU A 178 10.60 -5.33 -16.82
CA GLU A 178 11.65 -5.73 -15.88
C GLU A 178 12.94 -4.91 -16.03
N ASP A 179 13.25 -4.53 -17.25
CA ASP A 179 14.42 -3.77 -17.68
C ASP A 179 14.20 -2.24 -17.69
N ARG A 180 13.06 -1.76 -17.18
CA ARG A 180 12.80 -0.32 -17.14
C ARG A 180 13.86 0.38 -16.30
N GLU A 181 14.54 1.33 -16.93
CA GLU A 181 15.57 2.14 -16.26
C GLU A 181 14.96 3.07 -15.21
N HIS A 182 15.76 3.42 -14.20
CA HIS A 182 15.43 4.44 -13.21
C HIS A 182 14.14 4.19 -12.41
N ILE A 183 13.84 2.91 -12.21
CA ILE A 183 12.80 2.45 -11.30
C ILE A 183 13.30 1.21 -10.55
N PHE A 184 13.01 1.17 -9.26
CA PHE A 184 13.30 0.05 -8.39
C PHE A 184 12.02 -0.29 -7.62
N SER A 185 11.71 -1.57 -7.47
CA SER A 185 10.62 -2.01 -6.61
C SER A 185 11.02 -3.21 -5.79
N THR A 186 10.55 -3.28 -4.55
CA THR A 186 10.76 -4.42 -3.66
C THR A 186 9.61 -4.58 -2.68
N SER A 187 9.55 -5.72 -2.01
CA SER A 187 8.69 -5.97 -0.87
C SER A 187 9.55 -6.23 0.36
N VAL A 188 9.20 -5.65 1.50
CA VAL A 188 9.87 -5.87 2.78
C VAL A 188 8.86 -6.36 3.79
N ASN A 189 9.18 -7.42 4.51
CA ASN A 189 8.39 -7.90 5.64
C ASN A 189 9.23 -7.89 6.92
N THR A 190 8.65 -7.50 8.06
CA THR A 190 9.36 -7.51 9.36
C THR A 190 9.80 -8.91 9.78
N MET A 191 9.15 -9.97 9.30
CA MET A 191 9.59 -11.36 9.51
C MET A 191 10.94 -11.65 8.86
N ASP A 192 11.29 -10.99 7.74
CA ASP A 192 12.60 -11.13 7.10
C ASP A 192 13.73 -10.50 7.94
N LEU A 193 13.38 -9.58 8.83
CA LEU A 193 14.30 -8.83 9.68
C LEU A 193 14.54 -9.51 11.02
N ASN A 194 13.47 -10.06 11.58
CA ASN A 194 13.52 -10.75 12.86
C ASN A 194 12.46 -11.85 12.88
N PRO A 195 12.81 -13.09 12.51
CA PRO A 195 11.89 -14.23 12.57
C PRO A 195 11.34 -14.47 13.99
N GLY A 196 12.04 -13.99 15.03
CA GLY A 196 11.59 -14.05 16.42
C GLY A 196 10.48 -13.07 16.78
N SER A 197 10.18 -12.07 15.94
CA SER A 197 9.13 -11.06 16.17
C SER A 197 7.75 -11.68 16.42
N VAL A 198 7.43 -12.79 15.76
CA VAL A 198 6.19 -13.55 15.97
C VAL A 198 6.06 -14.04 17.43
N THR A 199 7.18 -14.31 18.11
CA THR A 199 7.21 -14.74 19.52
C THR A 199 7.56 -13.63 20.51
N LYS A 200 8.17 -12.54 20.03
CA LYS A 200 8.57 -11.36 20.80
C LYS A 200 8.35 -10.08 19.96
N PRO A 201 7.10 -9.62 19.85
CA PRO A 201 6.75 -8.43 19.07
C PRO A 201 7.59 -7.23 19.47
N GLN A 202 7.98 -6.42 18.49
CA GLN A 202 8.68 -5.15 18.69
C GLN A 202 7.90 -4.03 18.02
N PRO A 203 7.80 -2.84 18.62
CA PRO A 203 7.05 -1.75 18.03
C PRO A 203 7.79 -1.06 16.88
N LYS A 204 9.11 -1.24 16.75
CA LYS A 204 9.91 -0.54 15.74
C LYS A 204 10.76 -1.48 14.93
N HIS A 205 10.76 -1.28 13.61
CA HIS A 205 11.55 -2.07 12.68
C HIS A 205 12.17 -1.15 11.64
N SER A 206 13.45 -1.37 11.34
CA SER A 206 14.15 -0.64 10.29
C SER A 206 15.01 -1.57 9.45
N ARG A 207 15.12 -1.29 8.15
CA ARG A 207 15.95 -2.02 7.18
C ARG A 207 16.53 -1.06 6.16
N ASP A 208 17.85 -1.11 5.97
CA ASP A 208 18.49 -0.48 4.83
C ASP A 208 18.21 -1.29 3.55
N ILE A 209 17.79 -0.59 2.51
CA ILE A 209 17.52 -1.11 1.17
C ILE A 209 18.49 -0.49 0.19
N THR A 210 19.22 -1.31 -0.55
CA THR A 210 20.03 -0.88 -1.69
C THR A 210 19.20 -1.00 -2.97
N PHE A 211 19.34 -0.07 -3.90
CA PHE A 211 18.67 -0.13 -5.20
C PHE A 211 19.37 -1.05 -6.22
N ASP A 212 20.22 -1.95 -5.71
CA ASP A 212 21.06 -2.88 -6.47
C ASP A 212 21.79 -2.19 -7.64
N THR A 213 21.49 -2.60 -8.87
CA THR A 213 22.10 -2.08 -10.09
C THR A 213 21.35 -0.87 -10.67
N VAL A 214 20.22 -0.46 -10.08
CA VAL A 214 19.43 0.67 -10.56
C VAL A 214 20.12 1.98 -10.20
N GLY A 215 20.63 2.67 -11.22
CA GLY A 215 21.24 3.99 -11.06
C GLY A 215 20.21 5.10 -11.09
N PHE A 216 20.12 5.92 -10.04
CA PHE A 216 19.34 7.16 -10.05
C PHE A 216 20.27 8.38 -10.18
N TRP A 217 19.98 9.32 -11.09
CA TRP A 217 20.81 10.54 -11.24
C TRP A 217 20.52 11.63 -10.18
N LYS A 218 19.36 11.53 -9.49
CA LYS A 218 18.93 12.34 -8.35
C LYS A 218 18.24 11.42 -7.32
N ASN A 219 18.01 11.90 -6.10
CA ASN A 219 17.27 11.09 -5.12
C ASN A 219 15.86 10.78 -5.65
N PRO A 220 15.43 9.51 -5.66
CA PRO A 220 14.13 9.11 -6.16
C PRO A 220 12.98 9.57 -5.26
N SER A 221 11.80 9.73 -5.87
CA SER A 221 10.54 9.68 -5.14
C SER A 221 10.25 8.22 -4.78
N VAL A 222 9.66 7.99 -3.61
CA VAL A 222 9.43 6.64 -3.10
C VAL A 222 7.97 6.48 -2.69
N PHE A 223 7.24 5.64 -3.42
CA PHE A 223 5.91 5.18 -3.05
C PHE A 223 6.04 4.03 -2.04
N VAL A 224 5.22 4.05 -1.00
CA VAL A 224 5.13 2.98 0.01
C VAL A 224 3.67 2.64 0.24
N ALA A 225 3.34 1.35 0.30
CA ALA A 225 2.01 0.90 0.70
C ALA A 225 2.04 -0.48 1.37
N LEU A 226 1.13 -0.72 2.31
CA LEU A 226 1.02 -1.98 3.03
C LEU A 226 0.67 -3.13 2.09
N ASN A 227 1.31 -4.28 2.27
CA ASN A 227 0.96 -5.53 1.59
C ASN A 227 0.83 -6.74 2.52
N PHE A 228 1.11 -6.56 3.82
CA PHE A 228 1.00 -7.62 4.82
C PHE A 228 0.71 -7.03 6.20
N LEU A 229 -0.19 -7.66 6.95
CA LEU A 229 -0.54 -7.35 8.32
C LEU A 229 -0.68 -8.65 9.13
N ASP A 230 -0.12 -8.68 10.32
CA ASP A 230 -0.39 -9.62 11.40
C ASP A 230 -0.35 -8.85 12.73
N VAL A 231 -1.53 -8.40 13.17
CA VAL A 231 -1.70 -7.49 14.31
C VAL A 231 -2.75 -8.07 15.27
N ASP A 232 -2.46 -8.06 16.57
CA ASP A 232 -3.42 -8.50 17.58
C ASP A 232 -4.65 -7.59 17.67
N CYS A 233 -5.81 -8.15 18.04
CA CYS A 233 -7.08 -7.41 18.11
C CYS A 233 -7.36 -6.75 19.48
N LYS A 234 -6.51 -6.93 20.49
CA LYS A 234 -6.77 -6.41 21.85
C LYS A 234 -6.49 -4.92 22.02
N ALA A 235 -5.77 -4.31 21.08
CA ALA A 235 -5.47 -2.88 21.00
C ALA A 235 -5.87 -2.33 19.61
N ASN A 236 -5.86 -1.01 19.43
CA ASN A 236 -6.15 -0.42 18.12
C ASN A 236 -5.16 -0.90 17.06
N LEU A 237 -5.59 -0.95 15.80
CA LEU A 237 -4.68 -1.18 14.69
C LEU A 237 -3.88 0.10 14.46
N ARG A 238 -2.62 0.11 14.93
CA ARG A 238 -1.70 1.24 14.75
C ARG A 238 -0.44 0.83 14.02
N ILE A 239 -0.25 1.38 12.83
CA ILE A 239 0.90 1.10 11.99
C ILE A 239 1.26 2.30 11.13
N ASN A 240 2.55 2.56 10.96
CA ASN A 240 3.08 3.55 10.04
C ASN A 240 4.29 2.97 9.32
N SER A 241 4.15 2.85 8.00
CA SER A 241 5.22 2.46 7.11
C SER A 241 5.74 3.66 6.35
N TYR A 242 7.05 3.90 6.41
CA TYR A 242 7.68 5.04 5.77
C TYR A 242 9.13 4.76 5.40
N VAL A 243 9.72 5.66 4.62
CA VAL A 243 11.15 5.63 4.30
C VAL A 243 11.81 6.94 4.70
N ASP A 244 13.08 6.87 5.09
CA ASP A 244 13.95 8.03 5.26
C ASP A 244 15.35 7.74 4.69
N GLY A 245 16.26 8.70 4.79
CA GLY A 245 17.62 8.53 4.29
C GLY A 245 17.72 8.25 2.78
N VAL A 246 16.73 8.67 1.98
CA VAL A 246 16.69 8.36 0.54
C VAL A 246 17.87 9.02 -0.18
N THR A 247 18.72 8.20 -0.77
CA THR A 247 19.88 8.58 -1.58
C THR A 247 19.70 8.07 -3.01
N LYS A 248 20.72 8.22 -3.86
CA LYS A 248 20.72 7.65 -5.22
C LYS A 248 20.90 6.13 -5.25
N THR A 249 21.33 5.53 -4.14
CA THR A 249 21.75 4.12 -4.07
C THR A 249 20.94 3.30 -3.08
N GLY A 250 20.12 3.94 -2.25
CA GLY A 250 19.33 3.24 -1.25
C GLY A 250 18.50 4.17 -0.37
N LEU A 251 17.82 3.55 0.59
CA LEU A 251 16.97 4.19 1.59
C LEU A 251 16.90 3.33 2.86
N ALA A 252 16.42 3.89 3.96
CA ALA A 252 16.03 3.11 5.13
C ALA A 252 14.50 3.01 5.18
N CYS A 253 13.98 1.78 5.29
CA CYS A 253 12.56 1.47 5.39
C CYS A 253 12.20 1.20 6.85
N HIS A 254 11.08 1.76 7.30
CA HIS A 254 10.56 1.60 8.65
C HIS A 254 9.13 1.06 8.63
N ILE A 255 8.81 0.16 9.57
CA ILE A 255 7.47 -0.39 9.78
C ILE A 255 7.24 -0.43 11.29
N ASP A 256 6.56 0.61 11.78
CA ASP A 256 6.44 0.88 13.19
C ASP A 256 4.98 0.81 13.66
N SER A 257 4.78 0.29 14.87
CA SER A 257 3.57 0.42 15.68
C SER A 257 3.88 1.22 16.96
N TRP A 258 2.84 1.59 17.71
CA TRP A 258 2.99 2.33 18.96
C TRP A 258 1.92 1.97 19.99
N ASP A 259 2.08 2.55 21.18
CA ASP A 259 1.27 2.32 22.38
C ASP A 259 1.16 0.83 22.74
N ASP A 260 -0.06 0.32 22.91
CA ASP A 260 -0.38 -1.04 23.32
C ASP A 260 -0.57 -2.00 22.11
N THR A 261 -0.26 -1.55 20.90
CA THR A 261 -0.42 -2.33 19.68
C THR A 261 0.60 -3.47 19.61
N VAL A 262 0.12 -4.71 19.56
CA VAL A 262 0.97 -5.89 19.36
C VAL A 262 1.06 -6.19 17.86
N LEU A 263 2.17 -5.77 17.25
CA LEU A 263 2.51 -6.03 15.85
C LEU A 263 3.36 -7.31 15.75
N TYR A 264 2.76 -8.44 15.35
CA TYR A 264 3.49 -9.68 15.12
C TYR A 264 4.34 -9.59 13.84
N ALA A 265 3.75 -9.08 12.77
CA ALA A 265 4.43 -8.80 11.52
C ALA A 265 3.69 -7.79 10.66
N ALA A 266 4.42 -7.08 9.80
CA ALA A 266 3.85 -6.28 8.73
C ALA A 266 4.80 -6.25 7.53
N GLY A 267 4.26 -5.88 6.38
CA GLY A 267 5.03 -5.76 5.15
C GLY A 267 4.52 -4.65 4.26
N VAL A 268 5.44 -4.18 3.41
CA VAL A 268 5.24 -3.05 2.51
C VAL A 268 5.77 -3.37 1.12
N SER A 269 5.06 -2.84 0.13
CA SER A 269 5.59 -2.66 -1.21
C SER A 269 6.19 -1.27 -1.36
N ILE A 270 7.37 -1.21 -1.99
CA ILE A 270 8.13 0.02 -2.22
C ILE A 270 8.38 0.17 -3.72
N ILE A 271 8.17 1.38 -4.25
CA ILE A 271 8.58 1.75 -5.61
C ILE A 271 9.36 3.06 -5.56
N ALA A 272 10.66 3.02 -5.87
CA ALA A 272 11.51 4.18 -6.03
C ALA A 272 11.65 4.54 -7.52
N PHE A 273 11.44 5.80 -7.89
CA PHE A 273 11.42 6.27 -9.28
C PHE A 273 11.84 7.74 -9.40
N ILE A 274 12.31 8.16 -10.57
CA ILE A 274 12.66 9.57 -10.88
C ILE A 274 11.97 10.11 -12.13
#